data_AF-M3IP56-F1
#
_entry.id   AF-M3IP56-F1
#
_cell.length_a   1.000
_cell.length_b   1.000
_cell.length_c   1.000
_cell.angle_alpha   90.00
_cell.angle_beta   90.00
_cell.angle_gamma   90.00
#
_symmetry.space_group_name_H-M   'P 1'
#
loop_
_entity.id
_entity.type
_entity.pdbx_description
1 polymer ?
#
loop_
_entity_poly.entity_id
_entity_poly.type
_entity_poly.pdbx_seq_one_letter_code
_entity_poly.pdbx_strand_id
1 'polypeptide(L)'
;MSSDGLPNFSIQEKEARTQFTRGFSYFNNSQYSSARENFLKALSIKNDFTLARLLLSNSYYLSGDWPESMSELEQIEGTIGLNQIQKARLDALRINLAGGSQDLTVRYYSAILGDELRRFRFRNPSDVAVDDDGFLYVLSFDTANIVKFDPNGNPIDNFKGSLGRNLTGPLFFSLRANSIFVADFKADKIYEFNTRGEYINRFGSSGKTNGAFHGP
;
A
#
# COMPACT_ATOMS: atom_id res chain seq x y z
N MET A 1 -15.31 -44.30 23.87
CA MET A 1 -14.42 -44.29 22.69
C MET A 1 -14.52 -42.91 22.07
N SER A 2 -13.38 -42.22 22.05
CA SER A 2 -13.00 -40.98 21.35
C SER A 2 -14.07 -39.91 21.08
N SER A 3 -14.02 -38.86 21.91
CA SER A 3 -14.42 -37.51 21.54
C SER A 3 -13.39 -36.93 20.57
N ASP A 4 -13.70 -36.89 19.27
CA ASP A 4 -12.89 -36.15 18.30
C ASP A 4 -13.09 -34.65 18.54
N GLY A 5 -12.13 -34.07 19.27
CA GLY A 5 -12.03 -32.64 19.49
C GLY A 5 -11.78 -31.89 18.18
N LEU A 6 -12.47 -30.76 18.04
CA LEU A 6 -12.28 -29.78 16.98
C LEU A 6 -10.78 -29.43 16.79
N PRO A 7 -10.34 -29.05 15.57
CA PRO A 7 -8.93 -28.80 15.27
C PRO A 7 -8.32 -27.78 16.25
N ASN A 8 -7.31 -28.25 16.97
CA ASN A 8 -6.61 -27.45 17.99
C ASN A 8 -5.67 -26.47 17.27
N PHE A 9 -6.08 -25.20 17.12
CA PHE A 9 -5.14 -24.12 16.75
C PHE A 9 -4.06 -24.09 17.85
N SER A 10 -2.82 -24.46 17.52
CA SER A 10 -1.81 -24.80 18.53
C SER A 10 -1.47 -23.59 19.42
N ILE A 11 -1.25 -23.84 20.71
CA ILE A 11 -0.83 -22.83 21.71
C ILE A 11 0.34 -21.97 21.20
N GLN A 12 1.24 -22.58 20.41
CA GLN A 12 2.38 -21.93 19.77
C GLN A 12 1.97 -20.82 18.80
N GLU A 13 0.88 -20.98 18.04
CA GLU A 13 0.42 -19.93 17.13
C GLU A 13 -0.08 -18.69 17.90
N LYS A 14 -0.75 -18.92 19.04
CA LYS A 14 -1.19 -17.83 19.92
C LYS A 14 0.00 -17.11 20.57
N GLU A 15 1.05 -17.85 20.92
CA GLU A 15 2.26 -17.28 21.50
C GLU A 15 3.04 -16.44 20.48
N ALA A 16 3.23 -16.95 19.25
CA ALA A 16 3.86 -16.21 18.16
C ALA A 16 3.13 -14.90 17.86
N ARG A 17 1.79 -14.92 17.82
CA ARG A 17 0.95 -13.72 17.66
C ARG A 17 1.12 -12.73 18.81
N THR A 18 1.28 -13.22 20.03
CA THR A 18 1.49 -12.37 21.22
C THR A 18 2.80 -11.60 21.11
N GLN A 19 3.89 -12.28 20.75
CA GLN A 19 5.19 -11.64 20.53
C GLN A 19 5.12 -10.65 19.36
N PHE A 20 4.49 -11.06 18.25
CA PHE A 20 4.28 -10.17 17.10
C PHE A 20 3.55 -8.87 17.48
N THR A 21 2.44 -8.95 18.22
CA THR A 21 1.69 -7.76 18.64
C THR A 21 2.53 -6.81 19.50
N ARG A 22 3.37 -7.35 20.39
CA ARG A 22 4.31 -6.54 21.17
C ARG A 22 5.35 -5.87 20.27
N GLY A 23 5.94 -6.64 19.35
CA GLY A 23 6.89 -6.12 18.37
C GLY A 23 6.30 -5.01 17.51
N PHE A 24 5.06 -5.18 17.06
CA PHE A 24 4.33 -4.18 16.28
C PHE A 24 4.07 -2.89 17.07
N SER A 25 3.69 -3.01 18.36
CA SER A 25 3.56 -1.85 19.24
C SER A 25 4.88 -1.09 19.40
N TYR A 26 5.99 -1.80 19.61
CA TYR A 26 7.32 -1.17 19.67
C TYR A 26 7.72 -0.51 18.36
N PHE A 27 7.44 -1.16 17.23
CA PHE A 27 7.71 -0.64 15.90
C PHE A 27 6.99 0.69 15.64
N ASN A 28 5.69 0.76 15.97
CA ASN A 28 4.90 1.99 15.81
C ASN A 28 5.38 3.14 16.71
N ASN A 29 6.07 2.82 17.80
CA ASN A 29 6.71 3.80 18.68
C ASN A 29 8.19 4.07 18.30
N SER A 30 8.63 3.63 17.13
CA SER A 30 10.02 3.74 16.64
C SER A 30 11.08 3.09 17.55
N GLN A 31 10.66 2.16 18.42
CA GLN A 31 11.54 1.41 19.32
C GLN A 31 12.07 0.15 18.61
N TYR A 32 12.85 0.33 17.55
CA TYR A 32 13.22 -0.74 16.62
C TYR A 32 14.01 -1.88 17.30
N SER A 33 14.87 -1.60 18.28
CA SER A 33 15.58 -2.66 19.01
C SER A 33 14.63 -3.60 19.77
N SER A 34 13.64 -3.04 20.48
CA SER A 34 12.61 -3.84 21.17
C SER A 34 11.66 -4.52 20.18
N ALA A 35 11.36 -3.88 19.05
CA ALA A 35 10.56 -4.48 17.99
C ALA A 35 11.24 -5.73 17.43
N ARG A 36 12.53 -5.64 17.07
CA ARG A 36 13.35 -6.76 16.57
C ARG A 36 13.36 -7.94 17.51
N GLU A 37 13.60 -7.70 18.81
CA GLU A 37 13.61 -8.76 19.81
C GLU A 37 12.29 -9.56 19.82
N ASN A 38 11.16 -8.85 19.76
CA ASN A 38 9.84 -9.48 19.76
C ASN A 38 9.52 -10.19 18.43
N PHE A 39 9.92 -9.63 17.29
CA PHE A 39 9.75 -10.31 16.00
C PHE A 39 10.62 -11.57 15.90
N LEU A 40 11.85 -11.54 16.39
CA LEU A 40 12.72 -12.72 16.48
C LEU A 40 12.10 -13.82 17.35
N LYS A 41 11.51 -13.46 18.50
CA LYS A 41 10.74 -14.40 19.34
C LYS A 41 9.51 -14.97 18.61
N ALA A 42 8.80 -14.15 17.84
CA ALA A 42 7.69 -14.64 17.03
C ALA A 42 8.17 -15.65 15.98
N LEU A 43 9.29 -15.35 15.30
CA LEU A 43 9.88 -16.21 14.27
C LEU A 43 10.53 -17.48 14.83
N SER A 44 11.03 -17.46 16.07
CA SER A 44 11.55 -18.67 16.72
C SER A 44 10.45 -19.68 17.04
N ILE A 45 9.21 -19.20 17.21
CA ILE A 45 8.03 -20.05 17.42
C ILE A 45 7.41 -20.45 16.07
N LYS A 46 7.34 -19.50 15.13
CA LYS A 46 6.75 -19.67 13.80
C LYS A 46 7.66 -19.06 12.73
N ASN A 47 8.54 -19.89 12.16
CA ASN A 47 9.57 -19.45 11.22
C ASN A 47 9.03 -18.92 9.88
N ASP A 48 7.84 -19.35 9.47
CA ASP A 48 7.13 -18.97 8.24
C ASP A 48 6.20 -17.77 8.45
N PHE A 49 6.30 -17.08 9.60
CA PHE A 49 5.50 -15.89 9.87
C PHE A 49 6.03 -14.68 9.07
N THR A 50 5.67 -14.63 7.79
CA THR A 50 6.22 -13.65 6.83
C THR A 50 6.03 -12.20 7.26
N LEU A 51 4.89 -11.84 7.84
CA LEU A 51 4.67 -10.46 8.32
C LEU A 51 5.62 -10.08 9.44
N ALA A 52 5.94 -11.00 10.36
CA ALA A 52 6.94 -10.77 11.40
C ALA A 52 8.33 -10.58 10.78
N ARG A 53 8.68 -11.37 9.76
CA ARG A 53 9.95 -11.26 9.03
C ARG A 53 10.08 -9.93 8.27
N LEU A 54 9.01 -9.49 7.61
CA LEU A 54 9.00 -8.22 6.89
C LEU A 54 9.19 -7.04 7.86
N LEU A 55 8.48 -7.05 9.00
CA LEU A 55 8.65 -5.99 10.00
C LEU A 55 10.00 -6.06 10.73
N LEU A 56 10.58 -7.26 10.87
CA LEU A 56 11.95 -7.43 11.33
C LEU A 56 12.94 -6.78 10.36
N SER A 57 12.83 -7.07 9.06
CA SER A 57 13.62 -6.43 8.01
C SER A 57 13.47 -4.90 8.04
N ASN A 58 12.24 -4.38 8.10
CA ASN A 58 11.98 -2.95 8.21
C ASN A 58 12.63 -2.34 9.45
N SER A 59 12.62 -3.05 10.59
CA SER A 59 13.24 -2.58 11.83
C SER A 59 14.76 -2.46 11.66
N TYR A 60 15.40 -3.45 11.04
CA TYR A 60 16.83 -3.40 10.71
C TYR A 60 17.16 -2.26 9.74
N TYR A 61 16.34 -2.10 8.70
CA TYR A 61 16.51 -1.02 7.72
C TYR A 61 16.47 0.36 8.38
N LEU A 62 15.46 0.60 9.23
CA LEU A 62 15.25 1.88 9.91
C LEU A 62 16.28 2.15 11.01
N SER A 63 16.93 1.12 11.56
CA SER A 63 18.02 1.26 12.52
C SER A 63 19.41 1.39 11.88
N GLY A 64 19.54 1.24 10.56
CA GLY A 64 20.81 1.32 9.86
C GLY A 64 21.55 -0.02 9.71
N ASP A 65 20.95 -1.11 10.16
CA ASP A 65 21.50 -2.47 10.10
C ASP A 65 21.16 -3.11 8.74
N TRP A 66 21.68 -2.50 7.68
CA TRP A 66 21.33 -2.82 6.29
C TRP A 66 21.64 -4.26 5.86
N PRO A 67 22.76 -4.90 6.26
CA PRO A 67 23.04 -6.30 5.93
C PRO A 67 21.97 -7.26 6.48
N GLU A 68 21.52 -7.06 7.71
CA GLU A 68 20.48 -7.84 8.35
C GLU A 68 19.13 -7.61 7.66
N SER A 69 18.80 -6.34 7.34
CA SER A 69 17.61 -6.02 6.54
C SER A 69 17.59 -6.76 5.21
N MET A 70 18.74 -6.81 4.52
CA MET A 70 18.89 -7.49 3.24
C MET A 70 18.67 -9.00 3.40
N SER A 71 19.36 -9.63 4.37
CA SER A 71 19.23 -11.07 4.65
C SER A 71 17.77 -11.49 4.91
N GLU A 72 17.00 -10.70 5.66
CA GLU A 72 15.60 -11.00 5.91
C GLU A 72 14.72 -10.86 4.65
N LEU A 73 15.00 -9.89 3.76
CA LEU A 73 14.30 -9.77 2.48
C LEU A 73 14.62 -10.91 1.52
N GLU A 74 15.86 -11.40 1.49
CA GLU A 74 16.25 -12.55 0.66
C GLU A 74 15.53 -13.83 1.08
N GLN A 75 15.34 -14.01 2.39
CA GLN A 75 14.53 -15.12 2.91
C GLN A 75 13.05 -15.02 2.47
N ILE A 76 12.48 -13.81 2.44
CA ILE A 76 11.10 -13.61 1.94
C ILE A 76 11.05 -13.85 0.42
N GLU A 77 12.02 -13.34 -0.33
CA GLU A 77 12.14 -13.54 -1.78
C GLU A 77 12.16 -15.03 -2.14
N GLY A 78 12.94 -15.84 -1.43
CA GLY A 78 13.05 -17.28 -1.69
C GLY A 78 11.85 -18.13 -1.25
N THR A 79 10.87 -17.56 -0.54
CA THR A 79 9.73 -18.32 0.01
C THR A 79 8.41 -17.98 -0.68
N ILE A 80 7.98 -16.72 -0.58
CA ILE A 80 6.69 -16.26 -1.12
C ILE A 80 6.84 -15.23 -2.25
N GLY A 81 8.05 -14.72 -2.47
CA GLY A 81 8.34 -13.62 -3.39
C GLY A 81 8.11 -12.24 -2.77
N LEU A 82 8.79 -11.24 -3.32
CA LEU A 82 8.67 -9.84 -2.92
C LEU A 82 7.72 -9.09 -3.86
N ASN A 83 6.99 -8.12 -3.33
CA ASN A 83 6.34 -7.13 -4.17
C ASN A 83 7.36 -6.15 -4.77
N GLN A 84 6.98 -5.35 -5.79
CA GLN A 84 7.94 -4.48 -6.47
C GLN A 84 8.62 -3.46 -5.54
N ILE A 85 7.93 -2.95 -4.53
CA ILE A 85 8.51 -2.01 -3.56
C ILE A 85 9.57 -2.70 -2.71
N GLN A 86 9.25 -3.88 -2.20
CA GLN A 86 10.18 -4.68 -1.39
C GLN A 86 11.37 -5.15 -2.23
N LYS A 87 11.13 -5.55 -3.48
CA LYS A 87 12.17 -5.93 -4.43
C LYS A 87 13.10 -4.75 -4.74
N ALA A 88 12.54 -3.57 -5.01
CA ALA A 88 13.33 -2.36 -5.22
C ALA A 88 14.20 -2.01 -4.01
N ARG A 89 13.70 -2.23 -2.79
CA ARG A 89 14.49 -2.07 -1.57
C ARG A 89 15.63 -3.10 -1.49
N LEU A 90 15.35 -4.36 -1.76
CA LEU A 90 16.36 -5.42 -1.76
C LEU A 90 17.46 -5.14 -2.82
N ASP A 91 17.07 -4.74 -4.02
CA ASP A 91 17.99 -4.39 -5.10
C ASP A 91 18.86 -3.18 -4.72
N ALA A 92 18.28 -2.15 -4.08
CA ALA A 92 19.03 -1.00 -3.57
C ALA A 92 20.05 -1.40 -2.49
N LEU A 93 19.66 -2.28 -1.56
CA LEU A 93 20.58 -2.81 -0.53
C LEU A 93 21.74 -3.59 -1.15
N ARG A 94 21.45 -4.47 -2.12
CA ARG A 94 22.47 -5.23 -2.87
C ARG A 94 23.46 -4.32 -3.57
N ILE A 95 22.97 -3.28 -4.27
CA ILE A 95 23.83 -2.32 -4.98
C ILE A 95 24.76 -1.58 -4.00
N ASN A 96 24.20 -1.07 -2.90
CA ASN A 96 24.94 -0.25 -1.94
C ASN A 96 25.96 -1.06 -1.13
N LEU A 97 25.63 -2.31 -0.77
CA LEU A 97 26.50 -3.17 0.05
C LEU A 97 27.55 -3.92 -0.78
N ALA A 98 27.24 -4.30 -2.03
CA ALA A 98 28.17 -5.06 -2.89
C ALA A 98 29.20 -4.17 -3.62
N GLY A 99 29.23 -2.86 -3.36
CA GLY A 99 30.19 -1.95 -4.00
C GLY A 99 29.92 -1.69 -5.48
N GLY A 100 28.70 -1.94 -5.96
CA GLY A 100 28.26 -1.63 -7.32
C GLY A 100 28.85 -2.53 -8.41
N SER A 101 28.22 -3.68 -8.66
CA SER A 101 28.12 -4.35 -9.97
C SER A 101 27.50 -5.73 -9.77
N GLN A 102 26.18 -5.78 -9.63
CA GLN A 102 25.44 -6.98 -9.96
C GLN A 102 24.75 -6.72 -11.30
N ASP A 103 24.71 -7.72 -12.17
CA ASP A 103 24.05 -7.68 -13.47
C ASP A 103 22.52 -7.72 -13.25
N LEU A 104 22.00 -6.69 -12.58
CA LEU A 104 20.58 -6.53 -12.29
C LEU A 104 19.95 -5.90 -13.53
N THR A 105 19.05 -6.64 -14.17
CA THR A 105 18.18 -6.06 -15.19
C THR A 105 17.22 -5.08 -14.49
N VAL A 106 17.60 -3.80 -14.47
CA VAL A 106 16.76 -2.74 -13.90
C VAL A 106 15.65 -2.41 -14.89
N ARG A 107 14.41 -2.72 -14.51
CA ARG A 107 13.23 -2.23 -15.25
C ARG A 107 12.93 -0.80 -14.80
N TYR A 108 13.26 0.18 -15.63
CA TYR A 108 13.02 1.60 -15.34
C TYR A 108 11.55 2.00 -15.38
N TYR A 109 10.72 1.32 -16.17
CA TYR A 109 9.29 1.59 -16.24
C TYR A 109 8.48 0.35 -16.64
N SER A 110 7.19 0.40 -16.33
CA SER A 110 6.16 -0.51 -16.84
C SER A 110 4.98 0.31 -17.30
N ALA A 111 4.28 -0.14 -18.34
CA ALA A 111 3.08 0.51 -18.84
C ALA A 111 1.85 -0.37 -18.58
N ILE A 112 0.74 0.28 -18.23
CA ILE A 112 -0.57 -0.35 -18.06
C ILE A 112 -1.52 0.38 -19.01
N LEU A 113 -2.06 -0.35 -19.99
CA LEU A 113 -3.03 0.21 -20.93
C LEU A 113 -4.43 0.12 -20.31
N GLY A 114 -4.94 1.25 -19.83
CA GLY A 114 -6.20 1.29 -19.08
C GLY A 114 -7.42 0.75 -19.85
N ASP A 115 -7.45 0.86 -21.18
CA ASP A 115 -8.56 0.34 -22.00
C ASP A 115 -8.65 -1.19 -22.04
N GLU A 116 -7.52 -1.87 -21.81
CA GLU A 116 -7.42 -3.33 -21.78
C GLU A 116 -7.94 -3.92 -20.47
N LEU A 117 -8.04 -3.10 -19.42
CA LEU A 117 -8.42 -3.54 -18.09
C LEU A 117 -9.94 -3.65 -17.90
N ARG A 118 -10.61 -4.59 -18.57
CA ARG A 118 -12.08 -4.85 -18.50
C ARG A 118 -12.88 -4.08 -17.42
N ARG A 119 -12.93 -4.60 -16.18
CA ARG A 119 -13.71 -4.01 -15.07
C ARG A 119 -13.00 -2.86 -14.35
N PHE A 120 -11.71 -2.67 -14.62
CA PHE A 120 -10.85 -1.64 -14.04
C PHE A 120 -10.47 -0.59 -15.10
N ARG A 121 -11.30 -0.44 -16.13
CA ARG A 121 -10.99 0.44 -17.26
C ARG A 121 -10.85 1.87 -16.75
N PHE A 122 -9.78 2.53 -17.18
CA PHE A 122 -9.53 3.94 -16.94
C PHE A 122 -8.98 4.60 -18.22
N ARG A 123 -9.37 5.85 -18.48
CA ARG A 123 -8.94 6.60 -19.68
C ARG A 123 -8.56 8.03 -19.33
N ASN A 124 -7.50 8.54 -19.96
CA ASN A 124 -6.97 9.87 -19.65
C ASN A 124 -6.72 10.03 -18.13
N PRO A 125 -5.78 9.25 -17.56
CA PRO A 125 -5.45 9.36 -16.14
C PRO A 125 -4.96 10.77 -15.84
N SER A 126 -5.59 11.43 -14.87
CA SER A 126 -5.35 12.85 -14.57
C SER A 126 -4.46 13.06 -13.36
N ASP A 127 -4.47 12.11 -12.40
CA ASP A 127 -3.69 12.20 -11.17
C ASP A 127 -3.47 10.82 -10.54
N VAL A 128 -2.50 10.73 -9.63
CA VAL A 128 -2.08 9.49 -8.97
C VAL A 128 -1.66 9.72 -7.52
N ALA A 129 -2.00 8.78 -6.63
CA ALA A 129 -1.56 8.78 -5.23
C ALA A 129 -1.13 7.39 -4.79
N VAL A 130 -0.29 7.32 -3.76
CA VAL A 130 0.18 6.07 -3.14
C VAL A 130 -0.13 6.13 -1.65
N ASP A 131 -0.67 5.05 -1.08
CA ASP A 131 -0.86 4.94 0.37
C ASP A 131 0.37 4.32 1.07
N ASP A 132 0.39 4.33 2.41
CA ASP A 132 1.52 3.86 3.21
C ASP A 132 1.83 2.36 3.02
N ASP A 133 0.84 1.59 2.57
CA ASP A 133 0.97 0.16 2.25
C ASP A 133 1.50 -0.05 0.80
N GLY A 134 1.67 1.02 0.04
CA GLY A 134 2.20 1.00 -1.32
C GLY A 134 1.16 0.72 -2.41
N PHE A 135 -0.14 0.79 -2.09
CA PHE A 135 -1.17 0.69 -3.12
C PHE A 135 -1.24 1.99 -3.92
N LEU A 136 -1.34 1.86 -5.23
CA LEU A 136 -1.45 2.97 -6.17
C LEU A 136 -2.91 3.26 -6.47
N TYR A 137 -3.31 4.53 -6.50
CA TYR A 137 -4.65 4.97 -6.87
C TYR A 137 -4.53 5.89 -8.07
N VAL A 138 -5.24 5.60 -9.15
CA VAL A 138 -5.19 6.37 -10.39
C VAL A 138 -6.55 6.99 -10.63
N LEU A 139 -6.63 8.32 -10.62
CA LEU A 139 -7.82 9.07 -11.01
C LEU A 139 -7.87 9.20 -12.53
N SER A 140 -9.07 8.99 -13.09
CA SER A 140 -9.30 9.08 -14.51
C SER A 140 -10.36 10.10 -14.86
N PHE A 141 -9.99 11.00 -15.78
CA PHE A 141 -10.82 12.10 -16.21
C PHE A 141 -12.04 11.61 -17.01
N ASP A 142 -11.81 10.78 -18.03
CA ASP A 142 -12.87 10.40 -18.98
C ASP A 142 -13.84 9.36 -18.42
N THR A 143 -13.36 8.43 -17.60
CA THR A 143 -14.21 7.39 -17.00
C THR A 143 -14.71 7.75 -15.61
N ALA A 144 -14.27 8.89 -15.07
CA ALA A 144 -14.70 9.47 -13.80
C ALA A 144 -14.68 8.44 -12.65
N ASN A 145 -13.54 7.77 -12.50
CA ASN A 145 -13.32 6.73 -11.51
C ASN A 145 -11.89 6.79 -10.97
N ILE A 146 -11.68 6.13 -9.83
CA ILE A 146 -10.35 5.85 -9.29
C ILE A 146 -10.11 4.35 -9.33
N VAL A 147 -8.99 3.91 -9.89
CA VAL A 147 -8.59 2.50 -9.91
C VAL A 147 -7.47 2.29 -8.90
N LYS A 148 -7.65 1.31 -8.00
CA LYS A 148 -6.63 0.91 -7.01
C LYS A 148 -5.82 -0.26 -7.56
N PHE A 149 -4.50 -0.17 -7.46
CA PHE A 149 -3.56 -1.23 -7.82
C PHE A 149 -2.76 -1.66 -6.60
N ASP A 150 -2.41 -2.94 -6.55
CA ASP A 150 -1.43 -3.46 -5.60
C ASP A 150 -0.01 -2.93 -5.91
N PRO A 151 0.95 -3.10 -4.98
CA PRO A 151 2.34 -2.69 -5.21
C PRO A 151 3.01 -3.38 -6.40
N ASN A 152 2.42 -4.42 -6.98
CA ASN A 152 2.91 -5.10 -8.18
C ASN A 152 2.31 -4.54 -9.48
N GLY A 153 1.41 -3.55 -9.38
CA GLY A 153 0.72 -2.97 -10.52
C GLY A 153 -0.50 -3.77 -10.99
N ASN A 154 -0.99 -4.72 -10.20
CA ASN A 154 -2.23 -5.43 -10.51
C ASN A 154 -3.44 -4.62 -10.03
N PRO A 155 -4.47 -4.39 -10.87
CA PRO A 155 -5.66 -3.69 -10.43
C PRO A 155 -6.50 -4.56 -9.49
N ILE A 156 -6.87 -4.00 -8.33
CA ILE A 156 -7.61 -4.70 -7.27
C ILE A 156 -8.97 -4.09 -6.96
N ASP A 157 -9.17 -2.78 -7.20
CA ASP A 157 -10.46 -2.12 -6.98
C ASP A 157 -10.75 -1.01 -8.01
N ASN A 158 -12.04 -0.69 -8.19
CA ASN A 158 -12.52 0.37 -9.08
C ASN A 158 -13.66 1.19 -8.44
N PHE A 159 -13.33 2.40 -8.00
CA PHE A 159 -14.27 3.36 -7.43
C PHE A 159 -14.96 4.15 -8.56
N LYS A 160 -15.90 3.51 -9.25
CA LYS A 160 -16.71 4.16 -10.30
C LYS A 160 -18.08 4.63 -9.80
N GLY A 161 -18.66 3.94 -8.82
CA GLY A 161 -20.06 4.05 -8.40
C GLY A 161 -20.56 5.48 -8.16
N SER A 162 -20.27 6.05 -6.98
CA SER A 162 -20.69 7.42 -6.66
C SER A 162 -19.84 8.47 -7.36
N LEU A 163 -18.56 8.17 -7.62
CA LEU A 163 -17.65 9.07 -8.33
C LEU A 163 -18.19 9.41 -9.73
N GLY A 164 -18.44 8.41 -10.57
CA GLY A 164 -18.90 8.62 -11.94
C GLY A 164 -20.29 9.21 -12.07
N ARG A 165 -21.08 9.21 -10.98
CA ARG A 165 -22.38 9.90 -10.92
C ARG A 165 -22.27 11.38 -10.53
N ASN A 166 -21.23 11.75 -9.79
CA ASN A 166 -21.09 13.08 -9.22
C ASN A 166 -20.02 13.94 -9.92
N LEU A 167 -19.03 13.32 -10.54
CA LEU A 167 -17.88 13.98 -11.14
C LEU A 167 -18.09 14.19 -12.65
N THR A 168 -17.70 15.36 -13.14
CA THR A 168 -17.88 15.78 -14.55
C THR A 168 -16.57 16.10 -15.26
N GLY A 169 -15.55 16.55 -14.52
CA GLY A 169 -14.18 16.72 -14.99
C GLY A 169 -13.20 16.63 -13.82
N PRO A 170 -13.03 15.44 -13.21
CA PRO A 170 -12.13 15.28 -12.08
C PRO A 170 -10.68 15.39 -12.54
N LEU A 171 -9.90 16.32 -11.96
CA LEU A 171 -8.49 16.51 -12.31
C LEU A 171 -7.56 15.98 -11.24
N PHE A 172 -7.73 16.40 -9.99
CA PHE A 172 -6.84 16.08 -8.88
C PHE A 172 -7.57 15.36 -7.77
N PHE A 173 -6.84 14.55 -6.98
CA PHE A 173 -7.38 14.00 -5.74
C PHE A 173 -6.34 13.90 -4.63
N SER A 174 -6.82 13.73 -3.40
CA SER A 174 -5.98 13.47 -2.24
C SER A 174 -6.63 12.44 -1.34
N LEU A 175 -5.81 11.57 -0.76
CA LEU A 175 -6.20 10.60 0.26
C LEU A 175 -5.86 11.19 1.64
N ARG A 176 -6.84 11.27 2.54
CA ARG A 176 -6.63 11.73 3.90
C ARG A 176 -7.46 10.91 4.87
N ALA A 177 -6.78 10.18 5.75
CA ALA A 177 -7.41 9.25 6.69
C ALA A 177 -8.39 8.32 5.96
N ASN A 178 -9.69 8.43 6.24
CA ASN A 178 -10.73 7.60 5.61
C ASN A 178 -11.49 8.33 4.48
N SER A 179 -10.95 9.43 3.98
CA SER A 179 -11.58 10.26 2.95
C SER A 179 -10.72 10.39 1.69
N ILE A 180 -11.40 10.45 0.55
CA ILE A 180 -10.87 10.77 -0.77
C ILE A 180 -11.49 12.10 -1.18
N PHE A 181 -10.66 13.13 -1.33
CA PHE A 181 -11.09 14.42 -1.84
C PHE A 181 -10.77 14.51 -3.32
N VAL A 182 -11.74 14.87 -4.16
CA VAL A 182 -11.56 14.99 -5.61
C VAL A 182 -11.94 16.39 -6.06
N ALA A 183 -11.03 17.08 -6.75
CA ALA A 183 -11.29 18.34 -7.40
C ALA A 183 -11.95 18.11 -8.77
N ASP A 184 -13.23 18.49 -8.87
CA ASP A 184 -13.96 18.48 -10.12
C ASP A 184 -13.87 19.86 -10.78
N PHE A 185 -12.91 19.96 -11.70
CA PHE A 185 -12.57 21.19 -12.41
C PHE A 185 -13.75 21.77 -13.19
N LYS A 186 -14.56 20.92 -13.82
CA LYS A 186 -15.72 21.39 -14.60
C LYS A 186 -16.89 21.83 -13.72
N ALA A 187 -17.00 21.30 -12.51
CA ALA A 187 -18.09 21.60 -11.60
C ALA A 187 -17.77 22.73 -10.60
N ASP A 188 -16.53 23.24 -10.61
CA ASP A 188 -16.02 24.20 -9.62
C ASP A 188 -16.26 23.74 -8.17
N LYS A 189 -16.01 22.45 -7.90
CA LYS A 189 -16.32 21.80 -6.62
C LYS A 189 -15.22 20.85 -6.19
N ILE A 190 -15.10 20.69 -4.89
CA ILE A 190 -14.42 19.56 -4.26
C ILE A 190 -15.48 18.58 -3.76
N TYR A 191 -15.31 17.31 -4.09
CA TYR A 191 -16.12 16.21 -3.58
C TYR A 191 -15.34 15.41 -2.54
N GLU A 192 -16.00 14.98 -1.49
CA GLU A 192 -15.47 14.06 -0.49
C GLU A 192 -16.18 12.70 -0.63
N PHE A 193 -15.38 11.64 -0.71
CA PHE A 193 -15.83 10.25 -0.69
C PHE A 193 -15.14 9.50 0.44
N ASN A 194 -15.69 8.38 0.89
CA ASN A 194 -14.94 7.47 1.77
C ASN A 194 -13.98 6.58 0.97
N THR A 195 -13.17 5.78 1.67
CA THR A 195 -12.24 4.80 1.06
C THR A 195 -12.91 3.64 0.30
N ARG A 196 -14.26 3.57 0.30
CA ARG A 196 -15.05 2.64 -0.53
C ARG A 196 -15.63 3.34 -1.78
N GLY A 197 -15.32 4.62 -1.98
CA GLY A 197 -15.83 5.42 -3.10
C GLY A 197 -17.30 5.85 -2.94
N GLU A 198 -17.83 5.85 -1.71
CA GLU A 198 -19.18 6.33 -1.41
C GLU A 198 -19.15 7.83 -1.14
N TYR A 199 -20.11 8.58 -1.69
CA TYR A 199 -20.17 10.04 -1.53
C TYR A 199 -20.47 10.41 -0.07
N ILE A 200 -19.68 11.33 0.48
CA ILE A 200 -19.87 11.91 1.81
C ILE A 200 -20.45 13.32 1.69
N ASN A 201 -19.72 14.23 1.03
CA ASN A 201 -20.07 15.64 0.97
C ASN A 201 -19.44 16.34 -0.25
N ARG A 202 -19.79 17.61 -0.48
CA ARG A 202 -19.13 18.50 -1.43
C ARG A 202 -19.16 19.94 -0.96
N PHE A 203 -18.21 20.73 -1.44
CA PHE A 203 -18.19 22.18 -1.26
C PHE A 203 -17.60 22.85 -2.50
N GLY A 204 -17.85 24.15 -2.64
CA GLY A 204 -17.51 24.88 -3.85
C GLY A 204 -18.74 25.25 -4.69
N SER A 205 -18.59 26.32 -5.44
CA SER A 205 -19.51 26.77 -6.48
C SER A 205 -18.75 27.66 -7.45
N SER A 206 -19.26 27.88 -8.66
CA SER A 206 -18.60 28.78 -9.62
C SER A 206 -18.62 30.23 -9.14
N GLY A 207 -17.47 30.91 -9.15
CA GLY A 207 -17.40 32.34 -8.88
C GLY A 207 -16.14 32.80 -8.15
N LYS A 208 -16.15 34.08 -7.74
CA LYS A 208 -15.01 34.77 -7.10
C LYS A 208 -15.21 35.09 -5.62
N THR A 209 -16.37 34.72 -5.07
CA THR A 209 -16.71 34.98 -3.66
C THR A 209 -16.11 33.90 -2.75
N ASN A 210 -16.13 34.13 -1.43
CA ASN A 210 -15.66 33.14 -0.46
C ASN A 210 -16.34 31.78 -0.67
N GLY A 211 -15.53 30.73 -0.78
CA GLY A 211 -15.99 29.36 -1.02
C GLY A 211 -16.39 29.04 -2.47
N ALA A 212 -16.18 29.98 -3.41
CA ALA A 212 -16.35 29.75 -4.84
C ALA A 212 -15.00 29.50 -5.52
N PHE A 213 -15.02 28.73 -6.61
CA PHE A 213 -13.86 28.32 -7.39
C PHE A 213 -14.01 28.68 -8.87
N HIS A 214 -12.87 28.64 -9.55
CA HIS A 214 -12.74 28.69 -11.01
C HIS A 214 -11.71 27.65 -11.41
N GLY A 215 -12.12 26.38 -11.42
CA GLY A 215 -11.24 25.23 -11.61
C GLY A 215 -10.34 24.97 -10.40
N PRO A 216 -10.85 24.38 -9.30
CA PRO A 216 -10.04 24.03 -8.14
C PRO A 216 -9.11 22.84 -8.40
#